data_AF-A0A4Z1JIU4-F1
#
_entry.id   AF-A0A4Z1JIU4-F1
#
_cell.length_a   1.000
_cell.length_b   1.000
_cell.length_c   1.000
_cell.angle_alpha   90.00
_cell.angle_beta   90.00
_cell.angle_gamma   90.00
#
_symmetry.space_group_name_H-M   'P 1'
#
loop_
_entity.id
_entity.type
_entity.pdbx_description
1 polymer ?
#
loop_
_entity_poly.entity_id
_entity_poly.type
_entity_poly.pdbx_seq_one_letter_code
_entity_poly.pdbx_strand_id
1 'polypeptide(L)'
;MSTCDHNLSNKQQLRDDEEMNSIQRNGKKIQIKVAGGCYVVHWEILAGAGLFEDLRDDQVIVLDEEYETIDYFVQWLYTSGNFFKVPEIKTVLKLWIFADKMKLLRLQNYCMDFIQDHYLRNDKYMDLDELQYVFGATEGAGKGGFLLKKFCVAQLHFQNSIEGSKAVAYFLRTVPAAIVAYLDYETSCKMDSDNDPRSREMFPCEFHFHRGRGDCQTKLE
;
A
#
# COMPACT_ATOMS: atom_id res chain seq x y z
N MET A 1 -44.57 11.16 -29.43
CA MET A 1 -43.28 11.59 -28.86
C MET A 1 -43.35 11.33 -27.37
N SER A 2 -42.48 10.60 -26.68
CA SER A 2 -41.27 9.84 -26.99
C SER A 2 -41.08 8.87 -25.81
N THR A 3 -41.12 7.55 -26.01
CA THR A 3 -40.81 6.55 -24.96
C THR A 3 -40.00 5.36 -25.47
N CYS A 4 -39.48 5.42 -26.70
CA CYS A 4 -38.72 4.31 -27.28
C CYS A 4 -37.20 4.39 -27.06
N ASP A 5 -36.65 5.55 -26.66
CA ASP A 5 -35.19 5.73 -26.66
C ASP A 5 -34.50 5.33 -25.34
N HIS A 6 -35.23 5.30 -24.20
CA HIS A 6 -34.61 4.94 -22.91
C HIS A 6 -34.39 3.43 -22.71
N ASN A 7 -35.17 2.58 -23.38
CA ASN A 7 -35.03 1.12 -23.26
C ASN A 7 -33.92 0.53 -24.14
N LEU A 8 -33.41 1.28 -25.12
CA LEU A 8 -32.28 0.89 -25.95
C LEU A 8 -30.95 1.18 -25.23
N SER A 9 -30.84 2.31 -24.53
CA SER A 9 -29.63 2.67 -23.77
C SER A 9 -29.30 1.67 -22.67
N ASN A 10 -30.30 1.26 -21.86
CA ASN A 10 -30.08 0.28 -20.78
C ASN A 10 -29.76 -1.13 -21.28
N LYS A 11 -30.30 -1.52 -22.44
CA LYS A 11 -30.02 -2.84 -23.06
C LYS A 11 -28.67 -2.89 -23.78
N GLN A 12 -28.12 -1.75 -24.15
CA GLN A 12 -26.76 -1.63 -24.69
C GLN A 12 -25.76 -1.69 -23.54
N GLN A 13 -26.00 -0.94 -22.46
CA GLN A 13 -25.14 -0.91 -21.27
C GLN A 13 -25.06 -2.26 -20.56
N LEU A 14 -26.19 -2.97 -20.40
CA LEU A 14 -26.21 -4.34 -19.89
C LEU A 14 -25.52 -5.35 -20.81
N ARG A 15 -25.53 -5.11 -22.12
CA ARG A 15 -24.79 -5.96 -23.08
C ARG A 15 -23.31 -5.67 -23.06
N ASP A 16 -22.91 -4.41 -22.93
CA ASP A 16 -21.51 -4.01 -22.84
C ASP A 16 -20.90 -4.49 -21.50
N ASP A 17 -21.68 -4.50 -20.40
CA ASP A 17 -21.29 -5.04 -19.10
C ASP A 17 -21.26 -6.59 -19.08
N GLU A 18 -22.16 -7.26 -19.81
CA GLU A 18 -22.12 -8.72 -20.02
C GLU A 18 -20.98 -9.11 -20.98
N GLU A 19 -20.68 -8.30 -21.99
CA GLU A 19 -19.61 -8.53 -22.96
C GLU A 19 -18.24 -8.28 -22.30
N MET A 20 -18.08 -7.22 -21.49
CA MET A 20 -16.93 -7.00 -20.60
C MET A 20 -16.71 -8.15 -19.61
N ASN A 21 -17.77 -8.69 -19.01
CA ASN A 21 -17.69 -9.86 -18.13
C ASN A 21 -17.44 -11.18 -18.89
N SER A 22 -17.84 -11.27 -20.16
CA SER A 22 -17.60 -12.46 -21.00
C SER A 22 -16.19 -12.50 -21.58
N ILE A 23 -15.61 -11.34 -21.91
CA ILE A 23 -14.23 -11.19 -22.38
C ILE A 23 -13.24 -11.55 -21.25
N GLN A 24 -13.59 -11.26 -19.98
CA GLN A 24 -12.80 -11.71 -18.82
C GLN A 24 -12.74 -13.24 -18.64
N ARG A 25 -13.69 -14.02 -19.17
CA ARG A 25 -13.73 -15.47 -18.94
C ARG A 25 -12.79 -16.30 -19.83
N ASN A 26 -12.26 -15.73 -20.91
CA ASN A 26 -11.32 -16.39 -21.83
C ASN A 26 -9.89 -15.78 -21.82
N GLY A 27 -9.60 -14.87 -20.89
CA GLY A 27 -8.29 -14.22 -20.75
C GLY A 27 -7.17 -15.17 -20.34
N LYS A 28 -5.94 -14.82 -20.71
CA LYS A 28 -4.72 -15.55 -20.32
C LYS A 28 -4.60 -15.56 -18.79
N LYS A 29 -4.20 -16.69 -18.20
CA LYS A 29 -4.11 -16.85 -16.74
C LYS A 29 -2.67 -17.13 -16.32
N ILE A 30 -2.21 -16.44 -15.28
CA ILE A 30 -0.92 -16.70 -14.62
C ILE A 30 -1.15 -17.42 -13.29
N GLN A 31 -0.28 -18.37 -12.98
CA GLN A 31 -0.20 -18.96 -11.66
C GLN A 31 0.83 -18.23 -10.79
N ILE A 32 0.43 -17.84 -9.58
CA ILE A 32 1.31 -17.30 -8.54
C ILE A 32 1.38 -18.34 -7.43
N LYS A 33 2.55 -18.95 -7.25
CA LYS A 33 2.84 -19.88 -6.15
C LYS A 33 3.45 -19.14 -4.98
N VAL A 34 2.95 -19.45 -3.79
CA VAL A 34 3.40 -18.89 -2.51
C VAL A 34 3.57 -20.01 -1.51
N ALA A 35 4.29 -19.75 -0.42
CA ALA A 35 4.33 -20.68 0.70
C ALA A 35 2.90 -20.91 1.23
N GLY A 36 2.40 -22.14 1.09
CA GLY A 36 1.07 -22.54 1.57
C GLY A 36 -0.08 -22.40 0.55
N GLY A 37 0.17 -21.98 -0.70
CA GLY A 37 -0.92 -21.86 -1.67
C GLY A 37 -0.53 -21.55 -3.12
N CYS A 38 -1.55 -21.46 -3.97
CA CYS A 38 -1.42 -21.08 -5.36
C CYS A 38 -2.63 -20.24 -5.78
N TYR A 39 -2.39 -19.13 -6.46
CA TYR A 39 -3.40 -18.25 -7.01
C TYR A 39 -3.39 -18.32 -8.52
N VAL A 40 -4.57 -18.17 -9.12
CA VAL A 40 -4.72 -18.02 -10.57
C VAL A 40 -5.26 -16.62 -10.84
N VAL A 41 -4.46 -15.78 -11.48
CA VAL A 41 -4.78 -14.38 -11.74
C VAL A 41 -4.89 -14.15 -13.25
N HIS A 42 -5.87 -13.34 -13.67
CA HIS A 42 -6.02 -12.95 -15.07
C HIS A 42 -4.89 -12.00 -15.47
N TRP A 43 -4.26 -12.29 -16.61
CA TRP A 43 -3.13 -11.56 -17.17
C TRP A 43 -3.42 -10.07 -17.30
N GLU A 44 -4.61 -9.74 -17.77
CA GLU A 44 -5.04 -8.37 -18.06
C GLU A 44 -5.02 -7.49 -16.80
N ILE A 45 -5.32 -8.09 -15.65
CA ILE A 45 -5.31 -7.41 -14.35
C ILE A 45 -3.87 -7.14 -13.89
N LEU A 46 -2.96 -8.10 -14.09
CA LEU A 46 -1.54 -7.93 -13.77
C LEU A 46 -0.88 -6.91 -14.70
N ALA A 47 -1.12 -7.00 -16.00
CA ALA A 47 -0.64 -6.04 -16.99
C ALA A 47 -1.16 -4.62 -16.69
N GLY A 48 -2.44 -4.47 -16.32
CA GLY A 48 -3.01 -3.19 -15.89
C GLY A 48 -2.37 -2.59 -14.64
N ALA A 49 -1.75 -3.42 -13.78
CA ALA A 49 -0.98 -2.98 -12.62
C ALA A 49 0.49 -2.65 -12.95
N GLY A 50 0.89 -2.74 -14.24
CA GLY A 50 2.28 -2.57 -14.67
C GLY A 50 3.19 -3.72 -14.22
N LEU A 51 2.60 -4.87 -13.90
CA LEU A 51 3.33 -6.04 -13.49
C LEU A 51 3.47 -7.01 -14.64
N PHE A 52 4.63 -7.65 -14.69
CA PHE A 52 4.78 -8.89 -15.41
C PHE A 52 4.47 -8.77 -16.91
N GLU A 53 4.52 -7.56 -17.49
CA GLU A 53 4.18 -7.28 -18.91
C GLU A 53 4.99 -8.17 -19.89
N ASP A 54 6.14 -8.67 -19.44
CA ASP A 54 7.04 -9.56 -20.19
C ASP A 54 6.79 -11.07 -19.98
N LEU A 55 5.83 -11.51 -19.14
CA LEU A 55 5.65 -12.95 -18.89
C LEU A 55 4.90 -13.68 -20.02
N ARG A 56 5.36 -14.89 -20.32
CA ARG A 56 4.78 -15.79 -21.33
C ARG A 56 3.56 -16.55 -20.80
N ASP A 57 2.78 -17.13 -21.72
CA ASP A 57 1.48 -17.79 -21.49
C ASP A 57 1.50 -18.95 -20.48
N ASP A 58 2.67 -19.48 -20.17
CA ASP A 58 2.91 -20.68 -19.36
C ASP A 58 3.71 -20.41 -18.08
N GLN A 59 3.98 -19.14 -17.75
CA GLN A 59 4.85 -18.83 -16.61
C GLN A 59 4.15 -18.92 -15.27
N VAL A 60 4.84 -19.57 -14.34
CA VAL A 60 4.50 -19.62 -12.92
C VAL A 60 5.41 -18.63 -12.19
N ILE A 61 4.82 -17.68 -11.48
CA ILE A 61 5.56 -16.78 -10.60
C ILE A 61 5.66 -17.45 -9.24
N VAL A 62 6.86 -17.54 -8.68
CA VAL A 62 7.07 -18.03 -7.31
C VAL A 62 7.43 -16.83 -6.45
N LEU A 63 6.63 -16.56 -5.41
CA LEU A 63 6.85 -15.49 -4.45
C LEU A 63 7.17 -16.10 -3.08
N ASP A 64 8.22 -15.58 -2.44
CA ASP A 64 8.63 -15.95 -1.08
C ASP A 64 7.91 -15.10 -0.02
N GLU A 65 6.64 -14.82 -0.27
CA GLU A 65 5.80 -14.01 0.62
C GLU A 65 4.77 -14.91 1.30
N GLU A 66 4.33 -14.50 2.49
CA GLU A 66 3.28 -15.20 3.21
C GLU A 66 1.97 -15.17 2.42
N TYR A 67 1.24 -16.30 2.49
CA TYR A 67 -0.05 -16.47 1.82
C TYR A 67 -1.00 -15.29 2.05
N GLU A 68 -1.09 -14.80 3.30
CA GLU A 68 -1.98 -13.69 3.65
C GLU A 68 -1.63 -12.38 2.91
N THR A 69 -0.34 -12.05 2.78
CA THR A 69 0.09 -10.84 2.07
C THR A 69 -0.31 -10.90 0.60
N ILE A 70 -0.18 -12.09 -0.01
CA ILE A 70 -0.56 -12.31 -1.39
C ILE A 70 -2.08 -12.37 -1.57
N ASP A 71 -2.83 -12.83 -0.57
CA ASP A 71 -4.30 -12.78 -0.58
C ASP A 71 -4.81 -11.34 -0.72
N TYR A 72 -4.28 -10.42 0.08
CA TYR A 72 -4.66 -9.00 0.01
C TYR A 72 -4.15 -8.31 -1.25
N PHE A 73 -2.97 -8.70 -1.76
CA PHE A 73 -2.50 -8.22 -3.06
C PHE A 73 -3.45 -8.64 -4.20
N VAL A 74 -3.82 -9.92 -4.26
CA VAL A 74 -4.76 -10.44 -5.26
C VAL A 74 -6.12 -9.76 -5.09
N GLN A 75 -6.61 -9.61 -3.87
CA GLN A 75 -7.84 -8.87 -3.61
C GLN A 75 -7.77 -7.44 -4.18
N TRP A 76 -6.73 -6.68 -3.84
CA TRP A 76 -6.53 -5.31 -4.31
C TRP A 76 -6.52 -5.19 -5.84
N LEU A 77 -5.92 -6.17 -6.53
CA LEU A 77 -5.92 -6.26 -7.99
C LEU A 77 -7.33 -6.38 -8.58
N TYR A 78 -8.20 -7.20 -7.96
CA TYR A 78 -9.55 -7.47 -8.48
C TYR A 78 -10.60 -6.43 -8.08
N THR A 79 -10.30 -5.58 -7.11
CA THR A 79 -11.26 -4.60 -6.54
C THR A 79 -11.00 -3.17 -6.97
N SER A 80 -10.16 -2.98 -7.98
CA SER A 80 -9.72 -1.63 -8.40
C SER A 80 -9.12 -0.82 -7.25
N GLY A 81 -8.50 -1.50 -6.29
CA GLY A 81 -7.79 -0.89 -5.17
C GLY A 81 -8.58 -0.77 -3.88
N ASN A 82 -9.41 -1.75 -3.51
CA ASN A 82 -10.10 -1.78 -2.21
C ASN A 82 -9.96 -3.14 -1.50
N PHE A 83 -9.73 -3.15 -0.19
CA PHE A 83 -9.79 -4.41 0.56
C PHE A 83 -11.24 -4.73 0.93
N PHE A 84 -11.75 -5.93 0.58
CA PHE A 84 -13.09 -6.36 1.03
C PHE A 84 -13.12 -6.69 2.52
N LYS A 85 -11.99 -7.12 3.07
CA LYS A 85 -11.81 -7.39 4.51
C LYS A 85 -10.79 -6.39 5.02
N VAL A 86 -11.01 -5.85 6.22
CA VAL A 86 -10.03 -4.93 6.82
C VAL A 86 -8.80 -5.74 7.24
N PRO A 87 -7.63 -5.54 6.63
CA PRO A 87 -6.40 -6.24 7.03
C PRO A 87 -5.91 -5.78 8.39
N GLU A 88 -5.17 -6.65 9.08
CA GLU A 88 -4.33 -6.23 10.20
C GLU A 88 -3.22 -5.30 9.71
N ILE A 89 -2.83 -4.34 10.55
CA ILE A 89 -1.83 -3.32 10.17
C ILE A 89 -0.48 -3.95 9.78
N LYS A 90 -0.08 -5.04 10.45
CA LYS A 90 1.12 -5.82 10.10
C LYS A 90 1.06 -6.37 8.68
N THR A 91 -0.10 -6.85 8.25
CA THR A 91 -0.32 -7.35 6.89
C THR A 91 -0.22 -6.21 5.87
N VAL A 92 -0.69 -5.01 6.21
CA VAL A 92 -0.53 -3.82 5.34
C VAL A 92 0.92 -3.35 5.25
N LEU A 93 1.69 -3.41 6.35
CA LEU A 93 3.12 -3.10 6.34
C LEU A 93 3.89 -4.10 5.46
N LYS A 94 3.61 -5.41 5.58
CA LYS A 94 4.14 -6.45 4.69
C LYS A 94 3.79 -6.18 3.23
N LEU A 95 2.53 -5.85 2.95
CA LEU A 95 2.04 -5.55 1.61
C LEU A 95 2.70 -4.30 1.02
N TRP A 96 2.95 -3.27 1.82
CA TRP A 96 3.68 -2.07 1.38
C TRP A 96 5.12 -2.43 0.96
N ILE A 97 5.82 -3.25 1.75
CA ILE A 97 7.19 -3.70 1.45
C ILE A 97 7.20 -4.60 0.21
N PHE A 98 6.23 -5.51 0.09
CA PHE A 98 6.04 -6.31 -1.12
C PHE A 98 5.83 -5.41 -2.34
N ALA A 99 4.98 -4.38 -2.22
CA ALA A 99 4.73 -3.42 -3.29
C ALA A 99 6.01 -2.67 -3.69
N ASP A 100 6.90 -2.35 -2.75
CA ASP A 100 8.22 -1.79 -3.04
C ASP A 100 9.09 -2.75 -3.86
N LYS A 101 9.20 -4.01 -3.42
CA LYS A 101 9.96 -5.05 -4.13
C LYS A 101 9.47 -5.23 -5.57
N MET A 102 8.16 -5.15 -5.76
CA MET A 102 7.50 -5.31 -7.06
C MET A 102 7.36 -4.00 -7.85
N LYS A 103 7.84 -2.86 -7.30
CA LYS A 103 7.76 -1.51 -7.91
C LYS A 103 6.33 -1.04 -8.20
N LEU A 104 5.38 -1.44 -7.35
CA LEU A 104 3.96 -1.14 -7.43
C LEU A 104 3.60 0.15 -6.69
N LEU A 105 3.95 1.30 -7.28
CA LEU A 105 3.78 2.61 -6.61
C LEU A 105 2.34 2.89 -6.18
N ARG A 106 1.34 2.50 -6.98
CA ARG A 106 -0.09 2.68 -6.64
C ARG A 106 -0.48 1.88 -5.39
N LEU A 107 0.04 0.67 -5.26
CA LEU A 107 -0.19 -0.16 -4.08
C LEU A 107 0.56 0.38 -2.86
N GLN A 108 1.80 0.86 -3.02
CA GLN A 108 2.52 1.52 -1.93
C GLN A 108 1.77 2.75 -1.41
N ASN A 109 1.27 3.59 -2.32
CA ASN A 109 0.48 4.77 -1.96
C ASN A 109 -0.82 4.37 -1.25
N TYR A 110 -1.52 3.36 -1.76
CA TYR A 110 -2.73 2.83 -1.14
C TYR A 110 -2.47 2.28 0.27
N CYS A 111 -1.42 1.50 0.44
CA CYS A 111 -1.01 0.99 1.74
C CYS A 111 -0.62 2.13 2.70
N MET A 112 0.06 3.16 2.21
CA MET A 112 0.42 4.34 3.03
C MET A 112 -0.82 5.09 3.51
N ASP A 113 -1.80 5.32 2.63
CA ASP A 113 -3.09 5.92 3.00
C ASP A 113 -3.77 5.11 4.11
N PHE A 114 -3.82 3.78 3.95
CA PHE A 114 -4.39 2.89 4.96
C PHE A 114 -3.63 2.97 6.30
N ILE A 115 -2.29 2.97 6.25
CA ILE A 115 -1.43 3.05 7.43
C ILE A 115 -1.68 4.37 8.19
N GLN A 116 -1.70 5.51 7.49
CA GLN A 116 -1.98 6.82 8.09
C GLN A 116 -3.37 6.83 8.74
N ASP A 117 -4.40 6.40 8.00
CA ASP A 117 -5.78 6.34 8.49
C ASP A 117 -5.92 5.40 9.70
N HIS A 118 -5.21 4.26 9.71
CA HIS A 118 -5.24 3.31 10.81
C HIS A 118 -4.75 3.96 12.12
N TYR A 119 -3.56 4.55 12.11
CA TYR A 119 -3.01 5.14 13.33
C TYR A 119 -3.76 6.40 13.77
N LEU A 120 -4.24 7.21 12.82
CA LEU A 120 -5.04 8.39 13.11
C LEU A 120 -6.38 8.02 13.76
N ARG A 121 -7.16 7.12 13.14
CA ARG A 121 -8.51 6.75 13.61
C ARG A 121 -8.50 6.02 14.95
N ASN A 122 -7.43 5.28 15.24
CA ASN A 122 -7.29 4.56 16.49
C ASN A 122 -6.61 5.37 17.59
N ASP A 123 -6.19 6.61 17.30
CA ASP A 123 -5.37 7.46 18.15
C ASP A 123 -4.19 6.71 18.79
N LYS A 124 -3.40 6.07 17.92
CA LYS A 124 -2.25 5.25 18.31
C LYS A 124 -1.02 5.63 17.52
N TYR A 125 0.13 5.23 18.06
CA TYR A 125 1.41 5.22 17.35
C TYR A 125 1.81 3.78 17.02
N MET A 126 2.77 3.64 16.12
CA MET A 126 3.39 2.35 15.83
C MET A 126 3.98 1.72 17.09
N ASP A 127 3.74 0.43 17.26
CA ASP A 127 4.34 -0.33 18.35
C ASP A 127 5.79 -0.75 18.05
N LEU A 128 6.43 -1.37 19.05
CA LEU A 128 7.85 -1.71 18.98
C LEU A 128 8.11 -2.75 17.87
N ASP A 129 7.25 -3.75 17.77
CA ASP A 129 7.41 -4.85 16.83
C ASP A 129 7.08 -4.43 15.39
N GLU A 130 6.14 -3.51 15.17
CA GLU A 130 5.92 -2.86 13.87
C GLU A 130 7.14 -2.06 13.45
N LEU A 131 7.69 -1.22 14.34
CA LEU A 131 8.91 -0.45 14.05
C LEU A 131 10.10 -1.37 13.77
N GLN A 132 10.32 -2.37 14.62
CA GLN A 132 11.41 -3.34 14.43
C GLN A 132 11.27 -4.07 13.10
N TYR A 133 10.05 -4.47 12.74
CA TYR A 133 9.76 -5.09 11.46
C TYR A 133 10.07 -4.14 10.30
N VAL A 134 9.56 -2.91 10.30
CA VAL A 134 9.78 -1.95 9.21
C VAL A 134 11.28 -1.68 9.03
N PHE A 135 11.99 -1.33 10.10
CA PHE A 135 13.42 -0.98 10.00
C PHE A 135 14.29 -2.17 9.58
N GLY A 136 13.96 -3.39 10.02
CA GLY A 136 14.65 -4.60 9.58
C GLY A 136 14.35 -4.97 8.13
N ALA A 137 13.07 -4.94 7.73
CA ALA A 137 12.65 -5.35 6.39
C ALA A 137 13.02 -4.34 5.28
N THR A 138 13.37 -3.10 5.65
CA THR A 138 13.80 -2.05 4.73
C THR A 138 15.29 -1.73 4.88
N GLU A 139 16.06 -2.57 5.57
CA GLU A 139 17.52 -2.47 5.61
C GLU A 139 18.10 -2.69 4.20
N GLY A 140 18.91 -1.73 3.72
CA GLY A 140 19.46 -1.76 2.36
C GLY A 140 18.45 -1.50 1.22
N ALA A 141 17.17 -1.26 1.53
CA ALA A 141 16.18 -0.86 0.51
C ALA A 141 16.55 0.51 -0.10
N GLY A 142 16.27 0.68 -1.40
CA GLY A 142 16.54 1.93 -2.13
C GLY A 142 15.62 3.09 -1.70
N LYS A 143 15.37 4.04 -2.62
CA LYS A 143 14.44 5.17 -2.38
C LYS A 143 13.03 4.74 -1.96
N GLY A 144 12.65 3.52 -2.29
CA GLY A 144 11.48 2.78 -1.83
C GLY A 144 11.26 2.86 -0.33
N GLY A 145 11.92 1.97 0.41
CA GLY A 145 11.89 1.91 1.88
C GLY A 145 12.18 3.22 2.64
N PHE A 146 12.69 4.27 1.99
CA PHE A 146 12.85 5.58 2.61
C PHE A 146 11.51 6.20 3.05
N LEU A 147 10.42 6.07 2.28
CA LEU A 147 9.16 6.74 2.62
C LEU A 147 8.46 6.13 3.84
N LEU A 148 8.43 4.80 3.94
CA LEU A 148 7.88 4.13 5.12
C LEU A 148 8.72 4.41 6.37
N LYS A 149 10.06 4.35 6.27
CA LYS A 149 10.95 4.77 7.36
C LYS A 149 10.71 6.22 7.76
N LYS A 150 10.55 7.12 6.79
CA LYS A 150 10.28 8.55 7.00
C LYS A 150 8.98 8.74 7.78
N PHE A 151 7.93 8.00 7.45
CA PHE A 151 6.68 8.01 8.20
C PHE A 151 6.88 7.52 9.64
N CYS A 152 7.62 6.42 9.84
CA CYS A 152 7.94 5.91 11.18
C CYS A 152 8.67 6.95 12.04
N VAL A 153 9.71 7.59 11.51
CA VAL A 153 10.48 8.60 12.28
C VAL A 153 9.66 9.87 12.52
N ALA A 154 8.79 10.26 11.59
CA ALA A 154 7.87 11.37 11.80
C ALA A 154 6.91 11.09 12.95
N GLN A 155 6.34 9.87 13.03
CA GLN A 155 5.51 9.46 14.16
C GLN A 155 6.28 9.47 15.48
N LEU A 156 7.51 8.95 15.49
CA LEU A 156 8.37 8.98 16.68
C LEU A 156 8.67 10.41 17.13
N HIS A 157 8.96 11.31 16.20
CA HIS A 157 9.19 12.73 16.51
C HIS A 157 7.93 13.38 17.11
N PHE A 158 6.77 13.17 16.48
CA PHE A 158 5.50 13.71 16.97
C PHE A 158 5.15 13.15 18.36
N GLN A 159 5.32 11.84 18.57
CA GLN A 159 5.12 11.22 19.89
C GLN A 159 6.08 11.79 20.94
N ASN A 160 7.35 12.01 20.59
CA ASN A 160 8.33 12.61 21.49
C ASN A 160 7.91 14.01 21.96
N SER A 161 7.30 14.79 21.05
CA SER A 161 6.85 16.15 21.31
C SER A 161 5.59 16.22 22.18
N ILE A 162 4.68 15.26 22.08
CA ILE A 162 3.37 15.29 22.77
C ILE A 162 3.35 14.46 24.05
N GLU A 163 3.84 13.22 24.02
CA GLU A 163 3.75 12.27 25.14
C GLU A 163 5.05 12.19 25.96
N GLY A 164 6.11 12.82 25.47
CA GLY A 164 7.41 12.90 26.12
C GLY A 164 8.37 11.76 25.77
N SER A 165 9.64 11.98 26.11
CA SER A 165 10.77 11.28 25.50
C SER A 165 11.04 9.84 25.96
N LYS A 166 10.31 9.32 26.96
CA LYS A 166 10.63 7.99 27.53
C LYS A 166 10.31 6.83 26.59
N ALA A 167 9.14 6.86 25.94
CA ALA A 167 8.74 5.82 25.00
C ALA A 167 9.67 5.80 23.79
N VAL A 168 9.92 6.97 23.20
CA VAL A 168 10.81 7.14 22.05
C VAL A 168 12.25 6.75 22.39
N ALA A 169 12.78 7.14 23.55
CA ALA A 169 14.10 6.69 23.99
C ALA A 169 14.18 5.16 24.17
N TYR A 170 13.11 4.52 24.64
CA TYR A 170 13.06 3.06 24.74
C TYR A 170 13.04 2.40 23.35
N PHE A 171 12.25 2.92 22.41
CA PHE A 171 12.22 2.44 21.03
C PHE A 171 13.60 2.55 20.37
N LEU A 172 14.23 3.73 20.43
CA LEU A 172 15.54 3.96 19.80
C LEU A 172 16.65 3.09 20.39
N ARG A 173 16.58 2.76 21.70
CA ARG A 173 17.49 1.79 22.32
C ARG A 173 17.25 0.36 21.85
N THR A 174 16.01 0.01 21.57
CA THR A 174 15.60 -1.37 21.23
C THR A 174 15.67 -1.65 19.73
N VAL A 175 15.53 -0.62 18.90
CA VAL A 175 15.66 -0.68 17.43
C VAL A 175 16.79 0.26 16.98
N PRO A 176 18.07 -0.11 17.16
CA PRO A 176 19.20 0.77 16.82
C PRO A 176 19.22 1.20 15.34
N ALA A 177 18.67 0.38 14.45
CA ALA A 177 18.53 0.69 13.02
C ALA A 177 17.69 1.97 12.77
N ALA A 178 16.84 2.37 13.73
CA ALA A 178 16.06 3.59 13.64
C ALA A 178 16.83 4.85 14.04
N ILE A 179 17.94 4.73 14.78
CA ILE A 179 18.65 5.88 15.37
C ILE A 179 19.12 6.85 14.30
N VAL A 180 19.80 6.36 13.27
CA VAL A 180 20.34 7.23 12.20
C VAL A 180 19.20 7.94 11.48
N ALA A 181 18.17 7.21 11.08
CA ALA A 181 17.01 7.78 10.39
C ALA A 181 16.29 8.82 11.27
N TYR A 182 16.19 8.58 12.57
CA TYR A 182 15.58 9.50 13.52
C TYR A 182 16.42 10.78 13.68
N LEU A 183 17.74 10.66 13.85
CA LEU A 183 18.62 11.83 13.96
C LEU A 183 18.69 12.64 12.65
N ASP A 184 18.72 11.98 11.50
CA ASP A 184 18.65 12.62 10.19
C ASP A 184 17.33 13.39 10.04
N TYR A 185 16.23 12.81 10.52
CA TYR A 185 14.94 13.50 10.55
C TYR A 185 14.99 14.72 11.49
N GLU A 186 15.43 14.59 12.74
CA GLU A 186 15.53 15.72 13.69
C GLU A 186 16.38 16.89 13.15
N THR A 187 17.43 16.61 12.37
CA THR A 187 18.30 17.66 11.81
C THR A 187 17.75 18.33 10.55
N SER A 188 16.94 17.62 9.76
CA SER A 188 16.39 18.11 8.49
C SER A 188 14.95 18.60 8.59
N CYS A 189 14.24 18.17 9.62
CA CYS A 189 12.84 18.47 9.80
C CYS A 189 12.66 19.90 10.29
N LYS A 190 11.93 20.70 9.51
CA LYS A 190 11.40 22.00 9.92
C LYS A 190 9.93 21.92 10.33
N MET A 191 9.39 20.71 10.47
CA MET A 191 7.98 20.56 10.80
C MET A 191 7.73 21.15 12.18
N ASP A 192 6.65 21.91 12.25
CA ASP A 192 6.07 22.28 13.52
C ASP A 192 5.71 20.98 14.26
N SER A 193 6.11 20.86 15.51
CA SER A 193 5.84 19.67 16.35
C SER A 193 4.34 19.36 16.47
N ASP A 194 3.52 20.33 16.09
CA ASP A 194 2.06 20.30 16.14
C ASP A 194 1.43 19.56 14.95
N ASN A 195 2.21 19.24 13.90
CA ASN A 195 1.67 18.58 12.71
C ASN A 195 1.71 17.06 12.84
N ASP A 196 0.53 16.45 12.97
CA ASP A 196 0.38 15.00 13.07
C ASP A 196 0.69 14.29 11.73
N PRO A 197 1.76 13.48 11.63
CA PRO A 197 2.11 12.75 10.41
C PRO A 197 1.05 11.74 9.98
N ARG A 198 0.17 11.31 10.90
CA ARG A 198 -0.97 10.41 10.62
C ARG A 198 -2.07 11.15 9.85
N SER A 199 -2.10 12.48 9.86
CA SER A 199 -3.09 13.29 9.14
C SER A 199 -2.72 13.44 7.67
N ARG A 200 -3.56 12.83 6.80
CA ARG A 200 -3.48 13.03 5.35
C ARG A 200 -3.89 14.44 4.90
N GLU A 201 -4.64 15.18 5.72
CA GLU A 201 -4.96 16.57 5.42
C GLU A 201 -3.72 17.46 5.57
N MET A 202 -2.89 17.19 6.58
CA MET A 202 -1.64 17.91 6.83
C MET A 202 -0.51 17.41 5.93
N PHE A 203 -0.47 16.10 5.65
CA PHE A 203 0.56 15.45 4.86
C PHE A 203 -0.05 14.61 3.73
N PRO A 204 -0.68 15.23 2.73
CA PRO A 204 -1.40 14.51 1.67
C PRO A 204 -0.49 13.72 0.72
N CYS A 205 0.81 14.00 0.74
CA CYS A 205 1.75 13.54 -0.28
C CYS A 205 3.17 13.24 0.24
N GLU A 206 3.45 13.57 1.50
CA GLU A 206 4.82 13.60 2.06
C GLU A 206 5.46 12.20 2.14
N PHE A 207 4.60 11.18 2.25
CA PHE A 207 4.95 9.77 2.40
C PHE A 207 4.59 8.93 1.16
N HIS A 208 4.20 9.57 0.05
CA HIS A 208 3.74 8.92 -1.18
C HIS A 208 4.75 9.06 -2.32
N PHE A 209 4.68 8.13 -3.28
CA PHE A 209 5.40 8.23 -4.54
C PHE A 209 4.62 9.05 -5.56
N HIS A 210 5.36 9.83 -6.35
CA HIS A 210 4.81 10.69 -7.40
C HIS A 210 5.50 10.36 -8.73
N ARG A 211 4.71 10.13 -9.79
CA ARG A 211 5.20 10.17 -11.18
C ARG A 211 4.85 11.51 -11.86
N GLY A 212 3.99 12.34 -11.25
CA GLY A 212 3.68 13.71 -11.68
C GLY A 212 2.85 14.51 -10.65
N ARG A 213 2.52 15.77 -10.97
CA ARG A 213 1.62 16.62 -10.15
C ARG A 213 0.17 16.11 -10.29
N GLY A 214 -0.25 15.19 -9.42
CA GLY A 214 -1.64 14.70 -9.41
C GLY A 214 -1.86 13.33 -8.75
N ASP A 215 -0.80 12.59 -8.41
CA ASP A 215 -0.89 11.16 -8.09
C ASP A 215 -1.24 10.83 -6.61
N CYS A 216 -1.42 11.81 -5.72
CA CYS A 216 -1.61 11.52 -4.29
C CYS A 216 -3.04 11.14 -3.88
N GLN A 217 -4.05 11.54 -4.66
CA GLN A 217 -5.43 11.38 -4.23
C GLN A 217 -6.04 10.10 -4.80
N THR A 218 -5.71 8.97 -4.17
CA THR A 218 -6.65 7.86 -4.16
C THR A 218 -7.69 8.19 -3.11
N LYS A 219 -8.89 8.61 -3.52
CA LYS A 219 -10.03 8.67 -2.60
C LYS A 219 -10.31 7.24 -2.17
N LEU A 220 -10.06 6.94 -0.90
CA LEU A 220 -10.64 5.78 -0.25
C LEU A 220 -12.13 6.13 -0.08
N GLU A 221 -12.97 5.69 -1.02
CA GLU A 221 -14.43 5.81 -0.93
C GLU A 221 -15.02 4.71 -0.06
#